data_AF-A0A957L527-F1
#
_entry.id   AF-A0A957L527-F1
#
_cell.length_a   1.000
_cell.length_b   1.000
_cell.length_c   1.000
_cell.angle_alpha   90.00
_cell.angle_beta   90.00
_cell.angle_gamma   90.00
#
_symmetry.space_group_name_H-M   'P 1'
#
loop_
_entity.id
_entity.type
_entity.pdbx_description
1 polymer ?
#
loop_
_entity_poly.entity_id
_entity_poly.type
_entity_poly.pdbx_seq_one_letter_code
_entity_poly.pdbx_strand_id
1 'polypeptide(L)' 'SVIPLIHSYGLINAMSLPIAIGAMIVLLPVFDVEQVLEHIKTYKPSLFPGVPSMYTVINQT' A
#
# COMPACT_ATOMS: atom_id res chain seq x y z
N SER A 1 0.23 2.43 0.02
CA SER A 1 -1.07 1.77 0.13
C SER A 1 -1.83 1.92 -1.16
N VAL A 2 -2.47 0.83 -1.58
CA VAL A 2 -3.41 0.73 -2.71
C VAL A 2 -4.83 0.41 -2.23
N ILE A 3 -5.01 0.31 -0.91
CA ILE A 3 -6.28 -0.03 -0.28
C ILE A 3 -7.08 1.26 -0.05
N PRO A 4 -8.39 1.27 -0.39
CA PRO A 4 -9.25 2.42 -0.13
C PRO A 4 -9.29 2.82 1.34
N LEU A 5 -9.25 4.13 1.61
CA LEU A 5 -9.30 4.67 2.97
C LEU A 5 -10.71 4.68 3.58
N ILE A 6 -11.73 4.30 2.80
CA ILE A 6 -13.15 4.35 3.20
C ILE A 6 -13.58 3.24 4.16
N HIS A 7 -12.69 2.32 4.51
CA HIS A 7 -12.96 1.27 5.49
C HIS A 7 -11.84 1.19 6.53
N SER A 8 -12.15 0.61 7.69
CA SER A 8 -11.27 0.60 8.87
C SER A 8 -9.86 0.10 8.58
N TYR A 9 -9.72 -0.99 7.83
CA TYR A 9 -8.40 -1.56 7.51
C TYR A 9 -7.51 -0.58 6.71
N GLY A 10 -8.05 0.11 5.71
CA GLY A 10 -7.33 1.14 4.97
C GLY A 10 -7.07 2.38 5.82
N LEU A 11 -8.09 2.88 6.50
CA LEU A 11 -7.98 4.07 7.34
C LEU A 11 -6.89 3.92 8.43
N ILE A 12 -6.90 2.80 9.15
CA ILE A 12 -5.98 2.56 10.26
C ILE A 12 -4.57 2.29 9.75
N ASN A 13 -4.39 1.31 8.85
CA ASN A 13 -3.04 0.86 8.48
C ASN A 13 -2.37 1.72 7.42
N ALA A 14 -3.12 2.35 6.53
CA ALA A 14 -2.56 3.14 5.44
C ALA A 14 -2.45 4.64 5.74
N MET A 15 -3.18 5.16 6.74
CA MET A 15 -3.21 6.59 7.04
C MET A 15 -2.95 6.87 8.53
N SER A 16 -3.83 6.42 9.44
CA SER A 16 -3.73 6.79 10.87
C SER A 16 -2.44 6.31 11.53
N LEU A 17 -2.05 5.05 11.31
CA LEU A 17 -0.81 4.49 11.86
C LEU A 17 0.43 5.21 11.32
N PRO A 18 0.63 5.35 9.99
CA PRO A 18 1.76 6.11 9.46
C PRO A 18 1.83 7.55 9.97
N ILE A 19 0.70 8.25 10.07
CA ILE A 19 0.66 9.61 10.63
C ILE A 19 1.10 9.61 12.09
N ALA A 20 0.57 8.69 12.91
CA ALA A 20 0.87 8.61 14.33
C ALA A 20 2.36 8.36 14.64
N ILE A 21 3.06 7.65 13.74
CA ILE A 21 4.48 7.34 13.90
C ILE A 21 5.41 8.24 13.05
N GLY A 22 4.86 9.23 12.34
CA GLY A 22 5.63 10.11 11.46
C GLY A 22 6.24 9.42 10.23
N ALA A 23 5.63 8.34 9.75
CA ALA A 23 6.08 7.61 8.57
C ALA A 23 5.64 8.27 7.26
N MET A 24 6.40 7.98 6.20
CA MET A 24 6.05 8.38 4.84
C MET A 24 4.89 7.54 4.30
N ILE A 25 3.91 8.20 3.68
CA ILE A 25 2.77 7.54 3.02
C ILE A 25 2.94 7.66 1.51
N VAL A 26 3.11 6.52 0.85
CA VAL A 26 3.00 6.42 -0.62
C VAL A 26 1.58 5.93 -0.92
N LEU A 27 0.72 6.79 -1.47
CA LEU A 27 -0.68 6.48 -1.74
C LEU A 27 -0.93 6.34 -3.25
N LEU A 28 -1.59 5.25 -3.65
CA LEU A 28 -2.03 5.03 -5.03
C LEU A 28 -3.56 4.92 -5.07
N PRO A 29 -4.24 5.65 -5.97
CA PRO A 29 -5.70 5.70 -6.01
C PRO A 29 -6.34 4.40 -6.53
N VAL A 30 -5.62 3.66 -7.38
CA VAL A 30 -6.07 2.41 -8.00
C VAL A 30 -4.95 1.38 -7.90
N PHE A 31 -5.29 0.11 -7.73
CA PHE A 31 -4.33 -0.98 -7.76
C PHE A 31 -3.90 -1.27 -9.20
N ASP A 32 -2.63 -1.01 -9.48
CA ASP A 32 -1.92 -1.37 -10.70
C ASP A 32 -0.60 -2.03 -10.29
N VAL A 33 -0.38 -3.29 -10.67
CA VAL A 33 0.78 -4.07 -10.18
C VAL A 33 2.11 -3.48 -10.66
N GLU A 34 2.18 -2.95 -11.89
CA GLU A 34 3.42 -2.41 -12.45
C GLU A 34 3.82 -1.13 -11.72
N GLN A 35 2.86 -0.20 -11.53
CA GLN A 35 3.11 1.02 -10.75
C GLN A 35 3.45 0.71 -9.29
N VAL A 36 2.79 -0.28 -8.68
CA VAL A 36 3.10 -0.70 -7.31
C VAL A 36 4.54 -1.18 -7.22
N LEU A 37 4.98 -2.06 -8.14
CA LEU A 37 6.34 -2.59 -8.14
C LEU A 37 7.38 -1.51 -8.44
N GLU A 38 7.08 -0.57 -9.32
CA GLU A 38 7.93 0.60 -9.59
C GLU A 38 8.10 1.46 -8.32
N HIS A 39 7.00 1.78 -7.64
CA HIS A 39 7.04 2.58 -6.42
C HIS A 39 7.67 1.84 -5.24
N ILE A 40 7.53 0.51 -5.14
CA ILE A 40 8.25 -0.28 -4.16
C ILE A 40 9.77 -0.20 -4.40
N LYS A 41 10.23 -0.28 -5.66
CA LYS A 41 11.65 -0.14 -6.01
C LYS A 41 12.20 1.26 -5.69
N THR A 42 11.42 2.30 -5.97
CA THR A 42 11.81 3.71 -5.79
C THR A 42 11.79 4.12 -4.32
N TYR A 43 10.68 3.89 -3.62
CA TYR A 43 10.48 4.40 -2.27
C TYR A 43 10.86 3.41 -1.18
N LYS A 44 11.01 2.11 -1.51
CA LYS A 44 11.39 1.04 -0.57
C LYS A 44 10.56 1.07 0.73
N PRO A 45 9.21 1.02 0.63
CA PRO A 45 8.34 1.12 1.80
C PRO A 45 8.59 -0.06 2.75
N SER A 46 8.55 0.21 4.06
CA SER A 46 8.67 -0.82 5.10
C SER A 46 7.38 -1.59 5.35
N LEU A 47 6.23 -1.04 4.90
CA LEU A 47 4.91 -1.62 5.08
C LEU A 47 4.08 -1.47 3.79
N PHE A 48 3.49 -2.57 3.33
CA PHE A 48 2.55 -2.59 2.22
C PHE A 48 1.22 -3.23 2.67
N PRO A 49 0.19 -2.44 3.02
CA PRO A 49 -1.12 -2.98 3.32
C PRO A 49 -1.82 -3.39 2.02
N GLY A 50 -2.13 -4.68 1.90
CA GLY A 50 -2.76 -5.30 0.72
C GLY A 50 -3.68 -6.47 1.12
N VAL A 51 -4.53 -6.90 0.18
CA VAL A 51 -5.42 -8.07 0.36
C VAL A 51 -4.85 -9.32 -0.33
N PRO A 52 -5.29 -10.55 0.03
CA PRO A 52 -4.72 -11.79 -0.51
C PRO A 52 -4.57 -11.83 -2.03
N SER A 53 -5.57 -11.35 -2.77
CA SER A 53 -5.55 -11.33 -4.24
C SER A 53 -4.40 -10.48 -4.81
N MET A 54 -4.05 -9.36 -4.16
CA MET A 54 -2.94 -8.51 -4.60
C MET A 54 -1.60 -9.22 -4.46
N TYR A 55 -1.39 -9.92 -3.34
CA TYR A 55 -0.14 -10.68 -3.13
C TYR A 55 -0.02 -11.84 -4.12
N THR A 56 -1.13 -12.49 -4.49
CA THR A 56 -1.13 -13.52 -5.54
C THR A 56 -0.66 -12.94 -6.87
N VAL A 57 -1.20 -11.80 -7.28
CA VAL A 57 -0.79 -11.13 -8.54
C VAL A 57 0.68 -10.74 -8.49
N ILE A 58 1.15 -10.16 -7.38
CA ILE A 58 2.56 -9.78 -7.19
C ILE A 58 3.48 -11.01 -7.30
N ASN A 59 3.11 -12.14 -6.68
CA ASN A 59 3.93 -13.36 -6.71
C ASN A 59 3.92 -14.09 -8.07
N GLN A 60 2.96 -13.77 -8.93
CA GLN A 60 2.83 -14.34 -10.27
C GLN A 60 3.48 -13.48 -11.36
N THR A 61 3.98 -12.29 -11.00
CA THR A 61 4.66 -11.33 -11.88
C THR A 61 6.17 -11.47 -11.74
#